data_AF-A0A925K1F4-F1
#
_entry.id   AF-A0A925K1F4-F1
#
_cell.length_a   1.000
_cell.length_b   1.000
_cell.length_c   1.000
_cell.angle_alpha   90.00
_cell.angle_beta   90.00
_cell.angle_gamma   90.00
#
_symmetry.space_group_name_H-M   'P 1'
#
loop_
_entity.id
_entity.type
_entity.pdbx_description
1 polymer ?
#
loop_
_entity_poly.entity_id
_entity_poly.type
_entity_poly.pdbx_seq_one_letter_code
_entity_poly.pdbx_strand_id
1 'polypeptide(L)'
;MSENGNRPSPEALLARLKEGEQARLRVYIGAAPGVGKTYQMLEDAHALKRQGVDIVVAVVETHGRAETAALVGDLERLALRRIEYRGVTLEEMDVEAVIARRPAIAIMDELAHTNVPGSKNRKRYEDVLDLLSAGVSVITAVNIQHLESLNDAVARTTGVRVRETIPDHVLRRADEVVNVDVSVDTLRTRLR
;
A
#
# COMPACT_ATOMS: atom_id res chain seq x y z
N MET A 1 -27.23 -35.93 -25.96
CA MET A 1 -28.04 -34.99 -25.15
C MET A 1 -28.18 -35.63 -23.78
N SER A 2 -27.63 -35.12 -22.67
CA SER A 2 -27.24 -33.75 -22.36
C SER A 2 -26.13 -33.75 -21.31
N GLU A 3 -25.14 -32.88 -21.46
CA GLU A 3 -24.16 -32.56 -20.42
C GLU A 3 -24.86 -31.73 -19.33
N ASN A 4 -25.10 -32.35 -18.16
CA ASN A 4 -25.41 -31.59 -16.95
C ASN A 4 -24.11 -31.02 -16.38
N GLY A 5 -23.65 -29.92 -16.97
CA GLY A 5 -22.62 -29.07 -16.39
C GLY A 5 -23.14 -28.52 -15.06
N ASN A 6 -22.48 -28.95 -13.98
CA ASN A 6 -22.72 -28.58 -12.58
C ASN A 6 -22.79 -27.05 -12.41
N ARG A 7 -23.99 -26.47 -12.57
CA ARG A 7 -24.24 -25.07 -12.22
C ARG A 7 -24.20 -24.97 -10.69
N PRO A 8 -23.33 -24.12 -10.12
CA PRO A 8 -23.28 -23.92 -8.69
C PRO A 8 -24.63 -23.41 -8.19
N SER A 9 -25.06 -23.91 -7.03
CA SER A 9 -26.33 -23.50 -6.43
C SER A 9 -26.29 -22.01 -6.05
N PRO A 10 -27.45 -21.35 -5.92
CA PRO A 10 -27.52 -19.95 -5.45
C PRO A 10 -26.76 -19.71 -4.14
N GLU A 11 -26.74 -20.69 -3.25
CA GLU A 11 -26.00 -20.66 -1.98
C GLU A 11 -24.48 -20.76 -2.21
N ALA A 12 -24.04 -21.58 -3.17
CA ALA A 12 -22.64 -21.64 -3.58
C ALA A 12 -22.21 -20.35 -4.31
N LEU A 13 -23.13 -19.70 -5.03
CA LEU A 13 -22.88 -18.40 -5.65
C LEU A 13 -22.82 -17.28 -4.59
N LEU A 14 -23.71 -17.29 -3.60
CA LEU A 14 -23.66 -16.39 -2.43
C LEU A 14 -22.41 -16.63 -1.59
N ALA A 15 -22.01 -17.87 -1.39
CA ALA A 15 -20.78 -18.23 -0.70
C ALA A 15 -19.55 -17.72 -1.48
N ARG A 16 -19.55 -17.78 -2.81
CA ARG A 16 -18.47 -17.22 -3.66
C ARG A 16 -18.45 -15.70 -3.70
N LEU A 17 -19.62 -15.05 -3.59
CA LEU A 17 -19.71 -13.60 -3.41
C LEU A 17 -19.21 -13.17 -2.02
N LYS A 18 -19.44 -14.01 -0.99
CA LYS A 18 -18.89 -13.84 0.36
C LYS A 18 -17.42 -14.26 0.49
N GLU A 19 -16.93 -15.20 -0.32
CA GLU A 19 -15.49 -15.50 -0.44
C GLU A 19 -14.72 -14.31 -1.03
N GLY A 20 -15.42 -13.37 -1.68
CA GLY A 20 -14.91 -12.04 -2.02
C GLY A 20 -14.72 -11.08 -0.83
N GLU A 21 -15.08 -11.48 0.40
CA GLU A 21 -14.94 -10.72 1.67
C GLU A 21 -13.58 -10.94 2.38
N GLN A 22 -12.61 -11.62 1.78
CA GLN A 22 -11.25 -11.57 2.33
C GLN A 22 -10.65 -10.18 2.12
N ALA A 23 -10.05 -9.63 3.19
CA ALA A 23 -9.33 -8.37 3.12
C ALA A 23 -8.24 -8.45 2.04
N ARG A 24 -8.29 -7.51 1.10
CA ARG A 24 -7.44 -7.53 -0.09
C ARG A 24 -6.23 -6.61 0.06
N LEU A 25 -5.12 -7.02 -0.53
CA LEU A 25 -3.93 -6.21 -0.68
C LEU A 25 -3.77 -5.77 -2.15
N ARG A 26 -3.90 -4.47 -2.41
CA ARG A 26 -3.55 -3.84 -3.68
C ARG A 26 -2.21 -3.11 -3.55
N VAL A 27 -1.27 -3.40 -4.45
CA VAL A 27 0.06 -2.79 -4.45
C VAL A 27 0.31 -2.03 -5.75
N TYR A 28 0.56 -0.72 -5.64
CA TYR A 28 1.09 0.09 -6.73
C TYR A 28 2.60 -0.05 -6.76
N ILE A 29 3.12 -0.63 -7.84
CA ILE A 29 4.55 -0.81 -8.05
C ILE A 29 5.06 0.16 -9.10
N GLY A 30 6.31 0.60 -8.95
CA GLY A 30 6.93 1.48 -9.94
C GLY A 30 8.44 1.38 -9.92
N ALA A 31 9.05 1.79 -11.03
CA ALA A 31 10.49 1.67 -11.23
C ALA A 31 11.31 2.58 -10.30
N ALA A 32 10.77 3.75 -9.92
CA ALA A 32 11.49 4.78 -9.18
C ALA A 32 10.57 5.75 -8.42
N PRO A 33 11.10 6.57 -7.49
CA PRO A 33 10.44 7.77 -7.00
C PRO A 33 10.06 8.71 -8.15
N GLY A 34 8.91 9.38 -8.07
CA GLY A 34 8.48 10.35 -9.09
C GLY A 34 7.63 9.78 -10.25
N VAL A 35 7.52 8.45 -10.38
CA VAL A 35 6.68 7.84 -11.43
C VAL A 35 5.16 8.06 -11.23
N GLY A 36 4.74 8.41 -10.01
CA GLY A 36 3.35 8.77 -9.72
C GLY A 36 2.53 7.76 -8.91
N LYS A 37 3.17 6.74 -8.30
CA LYS A 37 2.48 5.71 -7.49
C LYS A 37 1.47 6.28 -6.49
N THR A 38 1.93 7.19 -5.62
CA THR A 38 1.10 7.84 -4.60
C THR A 38 -0.05 8.63 -5.21
N TYR A 39 0.20 9.32 -6.33
CA TYR A 39 -0.81 10.12 -7.01
C TYR A 39 -1.92 9.23 -7.56
N GLN A 40 -1.58 8.18 -8.33
CA GLN A 40 -2.56 7.23 -8.86
C GLN A 40 -3.31 6.49 -7.74
N MET A 41 -2.59 6.08 -6.69
CA MET A 41 -3.18 5.43 -5.52
C MET A 41 -4.26 6.31 -4.86
N LEU A 42 -4.02 7.62 -4.72
CA LEU A 42 -4.99 8.56 -4.17
C LEU A 42 -6.16 8.83 -5.12
N GLU A 43 -5.93 8.91 -6.44
CA GLU A 43 -7.02 9.03 -7.42
C GLU A 43 -7.98 7.83 -7.37
N ASP A 44 -7.42 6.63 -7.27
CA ASP A 44 -8.21 5.40 -7.17
C ASP A 44 -8.95 5.31 -5.82
N ALA A 45 -8.32 5.78 -4.73
CA ALA A 45 -8.99 5.91 -3.43
C ALA A 45 -10.20 6.86 -3.52
N HIS A 46 -10.07 8.00 -4.20
CA HIS A 46 -11.20 8.90 -4.45
C HIS A 46 -12.30 8.26 -5.29
N ALA A 47 -11.94 7.47 -6.30
CA ALA A 47 -12.92 6.75 -7.12
C ALA A 47 -13.73 5.76 -6.29
N LEU A 48 -13.08 5.00 -5.41
CA LEU A 48 -13.73 4.08 -4.48
C LEU A 48 -14.60 4.81 -3.45
N LYS A 49 -14.13 5.94 -2.89
CA LYS A 49 -14.92 6.76 -1.98
C LYS A 49 -16.19 7.29 -2.64
N ARG A 50 -16.13 7.72 -3.91
CA ARG A 50 -17.32 8.14 -4.68
C ARG A 50 -18.33 7.02 -4.91
N GLN A 51 -17.89 5.75 -4.85
CA GLN A 51 -18.76 4.57 -4.90
C GLN A 51 -19.34 4.20 -3.53
N GLY A 52 -19.05 4.98 -2.48
CA GLY A 52 -19.53 4.74 -1.12
C GLY A 52 -18.66 3.76 -0.33
N VAL A 53 -17.45 3.43 -0.81
CA VAL A 53 -16.51 2.60 -0.06
C VAL A 53 -15.94 3.42 1.10
N ASP A 54 -15.88 2.79 2.26
CA ASP A 54 -15.38 3.37 3.49
C ASP A 54 -13.84 3.32 3.54
N ILE A 55 -13.19 4.48 3.41
CA ILE A 55 -11.74 4.61 3.19
C ILE A 55 -11.12 5.56 4.20
N VAL A 56 -9.97 5.16 4.73
CA VAL A 56 -9.14 6.01 5.58
C VAL A 56 -7.70 6.06 5.09
N VAL A 57 -7.07 7.22 5.21
CA VAL A 57 -5.64 7.42 5.00
C VAL A 57 -4.93 7.18 6.34
N ALA A 58 -4.22 6.07 6.42
CA ALA A 58 -3.46 5.69 7.60
C ALA A 58 -2.08 6.37 7.62
N VAL A 59 -1.39 6.41 6.47
CA VAL A 59 -0.14 7.15 6.30
C VAL A 59 0.11 7.43 4.81
N VAL A 60 0.40 8.66 4.43
CA VAL A 60 0.76 9.02 3.05
C VAL A 60 1.94 9.98 3.09
N GLU A 61 2.96 9.66 2.33
CA GLU A 61 4.14 10.50 2.18
C GLU A 61 4.06 11.30 0.87
N THR A 62 3.95 12.62 1.00
CA THR A 62 3.78 13.51 -0.16
C THR A 62 5.12 13.94 -0.76
N HIS A 63 6.21 13.81 0.00
CA HIS A 63 7.55 14.32 -0.33
C HIS A 63 7.53 15.78 -0.78
N GLY A 64 6.69 16.61 -0.14
CA GLY A 64 6.58 18.05 -0.43
C GLY A 64 5.85 18.39 -1.74
N ARG A 65 5.27 17.42 -2.44
CA ARG A 65 4.53 17.67 -3.69
C ARG A 65 3.14 18.22 -3.39
N ALA A 66 2.94 19.50 -3.67
CA ALA A 66 1.69 20.22 -3.40
C ALA A 66 0.46 19.56 -4.04
N GLU A 67 0.58 19.08 -5.28
CA GLU A 67 -0.51 18.38 -5.98
C GLU A 67 -0.91 17.07 -5.28
N THR A 68 0.08 16.29 -4.80
CA THR A 68 -0.18 15.06 -4.06
C THR A 68 -0.76 15.34 -2.67
N ALA A 69 -0.29 16.40 -2.00
CA ALA A 69 -0.86 16.84 -0.73
C ALA A 69 -2.32 17.30 -0.90
N ALA A 70 -2.62 18.02 -1.98
CA ALA A 70 -3.98 18.42 -2.33
C ALA A 70 -4.89 17.23 -2.63
N LEU A 71 -4.37 16.16 -3.24
CA LEU A 71 -5.11 14.92 -3.48
C LEU A 71 -5.50 14.16 -2.21
N VAL A 72 -4.81 14.36 -1.08
CA VAL A 72 -5.32 13.82 0.19
C VAL A 72 -6.70 14.43 0.48
N GLY A 73 -6.87 15.71 0.20
CA GLY A 73 -8.16 16.38 0.06
C GLY A 73 -9.11 16.09 1.22
N ASP A 74 -10.27 15.54 0.90
CA ASP A 74 -11.35 15.21 1.84
C ASP A 74 -11.33 13.74 2.31
N LEU A 75 -10.29 12.95 1.97
CA LEU A 75 -10.14 11.61 2.52
C LEU A 75 -9.93 11.73 4.03
N GLU A 76 -10.64 10.90 4.81
CA GLU A 76 -10.44 10.83 6.26
C GLU A 76 -8.99 10.42 6.55
N ARG A 77 -8.33 11.11 7.48
CA ARG A 77 -6.95 10.82 7.89
C ARG A 77 -6.92 10.46 9.37
N LEU A 78 -6.20 9.39 9.71
CA LEU A 78 -5.91 9.08 11.10
C LEU A 78 -4.70 9.87 11.58
N ALA A 79 -4.71 10.21 12.87
CA ALA A 79 -3.57 10.84 13.50
C ALA A 79 -2.40 9.85 13.56
N LEU A 80 -1.20 10.32 13.23
CA LEU A 80 0.01 9.53 13.39
C LEU A 80 0.39 9.44 14.87
N ARG A 81 0.94 8.29 15.26
CA ARG A 81 1.50 8.10 16.59
C ARG A 81 2.86 8.79 16.66
N ARG A 82 3.08 9.52 17.75
CA ARG A 82 4.39 10.12 18.07
C ARG A 82 5.23 9.17 18.91
N ILE A 83 6.48 8.97 18.51
CA ILE A 83 7.44 8.07 19.16
C ILE A 83 8.73 8.86 19.43
N GLU A 84 9.17 8.90 20.69
CA GLU A 84 10.44 9.49 21.06
C GLU A 84 11.57 8.47 20.86
N TYR A 85 12.56 8.82 20.04
CA TYR A 85 13.73 8.00 19.80
C TYR A 85 14.99 8.85 19.70
N ARG A 86 16.00 8.55 20.52
CA ARG A 86 17.29 9.27 20.56
C ARG A 86 17.15 10.80 20.68
N GLY A 87 16.17 11.26 21.46
CA GLY A 87 15.94 12.69 21.71
C GLY A 87 15.22 13.44 20.58
N VAL A 88 14.70 12.75 19.57
CA VAL A 88 13.80 13.33 18.55
C VAL A 88 12.43 12.65 18.59
N THR A 89 11.39 13.41 18.30
CA THR A 89 10.03 12.87 18.11
C THR A 89 9.82 12.56 16.64
N LEU A 90 9.50 11.30 16.37
CA LEU A 90 9.18 10.79 15.03
C LEU A 90 7.70 10.41 14.98
N GLU A 91 7.13 10.43 13.79
CA GLU A 91 5.74 10.05 13.54
C GLU A 91 5.68 8.71 12.81
N GLU A 92 4.74 7.86 13.19
CA GLU A 92 4.52 6.55 12.58
C GLU A 92 3.02 6.23 12.50
N MET A 93 2.63 5.36 11.57
CA MET A 93 1.25 4.88 11.47
C MET A 93 0.77 4.25 12.78
N ASP A 94 -0.44 4.64 13.24
CA ASP A 94 -1.09 4.02 14.39
C ASP A 94 -1.97 2.84 13.95
N VAL A 95 -1.37 1.66 13.85
CA VAL A 95 -2.03 0.41 13.41
C VAL A 95 -3.28 0.11 14.25
N GLU A 96 -3.18 0.26 15.57
CA GLU A 96 -4.27 -0.05 16.48
C GLU A 96 -5.43 0.94 16.29
N ALA A 97 -5.14 2.22 16.00
CA ALA A 97 -6.17 3.19 15.65
C ALA A 97 -6.87 2.81 14.33
N VAL A 98 -6.14 2.32 13.31
CA VAL A 98 -6.78 1.84 12.06
C VAL A 98 -7.71 0.65 12.35
N ILE A 99 -7.25 -0.33 13.12
CA ILE A 99 -8.04 -1.51 13.49
C ILE A 99 -9.27 -1.12 14.31
N ALA A 100 -9.12 -0.20 15.27
CA ALA A 100 -10.23 0.29 16.08
C ALA A 100 -11.28 1.03 15.25
N ARG A 101 -10.83 1.79 14.23
CA ARG A 101 -11.70 2.50 13.28
C ARG A 101 -12.48 1.52 12.39
N ARG A 102 -11.91 0.36 12.04
CA ARG A 102 -12.52 -0.67 11.15
C ARG A 102 -12.96 -0.14 9.78
N PRO A 103 -12.09 0.52 9.01
CA PRO A 103 -12.41 0.91 7.64
C PRO A 103 -12.54 -0.32 6.73
N ALA A 104 -13.27 -0.18 5.63
CA ALA A 104 -13.23 -1.18 4.57
C ALA A 104 -11.84 -1.22 3.91
N ILE A 105 -11.23 -0.05 3.68
CA ILE A 105 -9.89 0.09 3.10
C ILE A 105 -9.04 1.12 3.86
N ALA A 106 -7.80 0.76 4.15
CA ALA A 106 -6.75 1.68 4.61
C ALA A 106 -5.73 1.97 3.50
N ILE A 107 -5.44 3.26 3.27
CA ILE A 107 -4.39 3.72 2.36
C ILE A 107 -3.10 3.92 3.14
N MET A 108 -2.00 3.31 2.68
CA MET A 108 -0.68 3.47 3.28
C MET A 108 0.45 3.50 2.26
N ASP A 109 1.30 4.53 2.29
CA ASP A 109 2.46 4.63 1.41
C ASP A 109 3.71 3.94 1.99
N GLU A 110 4.73 3.76 1.14
CA GLU A 110 6.05 3.23 1.47
C GLU A 110 6.04 1.84 2.14
N LEU A 111 5.51 0.83 1.45
CA LEU A 111 5.46 -0.56 1.95
C LEU A 111 6.82 -1.10 2.48
N ALA A 112 7.92 -0.59 1.93
CA ALA A 112 9.29 -0.97 2.31
C ALA A 112 9.84 -0.26 3.55
N HIS A 113 9.11 0.72 4.11
CA HIS A 113 9.55 1.51 5.24
C HIS A 113 9.96 0.66 6.44
N THR A 114 11.03 1.08 7.11
CA THR A 114 11.45 0.55 8.41
C THR A 114 10.85 1.41 9.50
N ASN A 115 9.96 0.80 10.28
CA ASN A 115 9.23 1.51 11.30
C ASN A 115 10.18 2.10 12.36
N VAL A 116 9.73 3.21 12.96
CA VAL A 116 10.47 3.87 14.03
C VAL A 116 10.75 2.89 15.20
N PRO A 117 11.97 2.83 15.75
CA PRO A 117 12.25 2.00 16.92
C PRO A 117 11.33 2.34 18.10
N GLY A 118 10.67 1.32 18.66
CA GLY A 118 9.59 1.49 19.64
C GLY A 118 8.19 1.17 19.08
N SER A 119 8.06 1.03 17.76
CA SER A 119 6.89 0.44 17.10
C SER A 119 6.75 -1.05 17.40
N LYS A 120 5.51 -1.57 17.33
CA LYS A 120 5.18 -2.99 17.53
C LYS A 120 5.92 -3.87 16.51
N ASN A 121 5.80 -3.52 15.24
CA ASN A 121 6.47 -4.20 14.14
C ASN A 121 7.67 -3.39 13.66
N ARG A 122 8.66 -4.08 13.08
CA ARG A 122 9.89 -3.45 12.58
C ARG A 122 9.72 -2.92 11.16
N LYS A 123 8.81 -3.48 10.37
CA LYS A 123 8.60 -3.13 8.97
C LYS A 123 7.14 -2.79 8.69
N ARG A 124 6.90 -1.80 7.84
CA ARG A 124 5.53 -1.39 7.47
C ARG A 124 4.73 -2.51 6.79
N TYR A 125 5.39 -3.40 6.04
CA TYR A 125 4.69 -4.58 5.50
C TYR A 125 4.14 -5.51 6.58
N GLU A 126 4.73 -5.56 7.78
CA GLU A 126 4.20 -6.36 8.88
C GLU A 126 2.92 -5.70 9.43
N ASP A 127 2.87 -4.37 9.49
CA ASP A 127 1.64 -3.64 9.83
C ASP A 127 0.53 -3.89 8.81
N VAL A 128 0.87 -3.91 7.52
CA VAL A 128 -0.06 -4.29 6.44
C VAL A 128 -0.63 -5.68 6.69
N LEU A 129 0.22 -6.65 7.06
CA LEU A 129 -0.22 -8.01 7.35
C LEU A 129 -1.16 -8.06 8.58
N ASP A 130 -0.85 -7.29 9.63
CA ASP A 130 -1.71 -7.16 10.81
C ASP A 130 -3.10 -6.60 10.44
N LEU A 131 -3.15 -5.59 9.58
CA LEU A 131 -4.41 -4.99 9.11
C LEU A 131 -5.24 -5.96 8.27
N LEU A 132 -4.60 -6.67 7.34
CA LEU A 132 -5.27 -7.71 6.55
C LEU A 132 -5.82 -8.82 7.45
N SER A 133 -5.05 -9.24 8.45
CA SER A 133 -5.50 -10.23 9.45
C SER A 133 -6.65 -9.73 10.32
N ALA A 134 -6.77 -8.41 10.53
CA ALA A 134 -7.89 -7.78 11.22
C ALA A 134 -9.12 -7.56 10.31
N GLY A 135 -9.06 -7.94 9.03
CA GLY A 135 -10.16 -7.79 8.07
C GLY A 135 -10.19 -6.44 7.35
N VAL A 136 -9.16 -5.61 7.48
CA VAL A 136 -9.05 -4.32 6.79
C VAL A 136 -8.29 -4.51 5.48
N SER A 137 -8.91 -4.18 4.34
CA SER A 137 -8.22 -4.20 3.06
C SER A 137 -7.20 -3.06 2.99
N VAL A 138 -6.10 -3.28 2.27
CA VAL A 138 -4.99 -2.33 2.20
C VAL A 138 -4.67 -1.97 0.76
N ILE A 139 -4.55 -0.66 0.50
CA ILE A 139 -3.96 -0.14 -0.72
C ILE A 139 -2.63 0.52 -0.37
N THR A 140 -1.56 0.10 -1.04
CA THR A 140 -0.21 0.58 -0.75
C THR A 140 0.64 0.78 -1.99
N ALA A 141 1.81 1.41 -1.84
CA ALA A 141 2.75 1.67 -2.91
C ALA A 141 4.18 1.28 -2.53
N VAL A 142 4.96 0.82 -3.53
CA VAL A 142 6.36 0.43 -3.35
C VAL A 142 7.17 0.62 -4.64
N ASN A 143 8.46 0.95 -4.52
CA ASN A 143 9.36 0.85 -5.67
C ASN A 143 9.88 -0.58 -5.81
N ILE A 144 10.01 -1.06 -7.06
CA ILE A 144 10.49 -2.40 -7.37
C ILE A 144 11.88 -2.70 -6.78
N GLN A 145 12.74 -1.68 -6.63
CA GLN A 145 14.09 -1.81 -6.07
C GLN A 145 14.12 -2.32 -4.61
N HIS A 146 12.99 -2.25 -3.89
CA HIS A 146 12.91 -2.70 -2.50
C HIS A 146 12.68 -4.21 -2.37
N LEU A 147 12.41 -4.94 -3.46
CA LEU A 147 12.33 -6.40 -3.41
C LEU A 147 13.71 -7.00 -3.10
N GLU A 148 13.75 -7.89 -2.11
CA GLU A 148 14.99 -8.56 -1.68
C GLU A 148 15.71 -9.26 -2.84
N SER A 149 14.97 -9.97 -3.69
CA SER A 149 15.52 -10.66 -4.86
C SER A 149 16.23 -9.74 -5.87
N LEU A 150 15.90 -8.45 -5.88
CA LEU A 150 16.44 -7.48 -6.84
C LEU A 150 17.59 -6.65 -6.28
N ASN A 151 17.86 -6.73 -4.97
CA ASN A 151 18.84 -5.86 -4.30
C ASN A 151 20.24 -5.97 -4.93
N ASP A 152 20.71 -7.20 -5.16
CA ASP A 152 22.03 -7.43 -5.74
C ASP A 152 22.14 -6.96 -7.19
N ALA A 153 21.06 -7.10 -7.97
CA ALA A 153 21.02 -6.60 -9.34
C ALA A 153 21.05 -5.07 -9.37
N VAL A 154 20.23 -4.42 -8.54
CA VAL A 154 20.21 -2.96 -8.39
C VAL A 154 21.57 -2.44 -7.93
N ALA A 155 22.20 -3.09 -6.95
CA ALA A 155 23.52 -2.69 -6.44
C ALA A 155 24.62 -2.81 -7.51
N ARG A 156 24.61 -3.88 -8.32
CA ARG A 156 25.57 -4.04 -9.43
C ARG A 156 25.42 -2.97 -10.50
N THR A 157 24.18 -2.58 -10.82
CA THR A 157 23.91 -1.60 -11.89
C THR A 157 24.09 -0.16 -11.43
N THR A 158 23.66 0.18 -10.21
CA THR A 158 23.63 1.57 -9.72
C THR A 158 24.77 1.91 -8.78
N GLY A 159 25.48 0.92 -8.22
CA GLY A 159 26.43 1.11 -7.13
C GLY A 159 25.78 1.41 -5.77
N VAL A 160 24.45 1.51 -5.70
CA VAL A 160 23.70 1.86 -4.49
C VAL A 160 23.08 0.61 -3.88
N ARG A 161 23.34 0.36 -2.58
CA ARG A 161 22.65 -0.68 -1.82
C ARG A 161 21.36 -0.15 -1.22
N VAL A 162 20.25 -0.80 -1.54
CA VAL A 162 18.94 -0.51 -0.95
C VAL A 162 18.90 -1.13 0.45
N ARG A 163 18.77 -0.29 1.50
CA ARG A 163 18.76 -0.76 2.89
C ARG A 163 17.37 -1.20 3.36
N GLU A 164 16.35 -0.55 2.84
CA GLU A 164 14.96 -0.86 3.16
C GLU A 164 14.41 -1.85 2.15
N THR A 165 14.20 -3.08 2.59
CA THR A 165 13.75 -4.16 1.72
C THR A 165 12.42 -4.75 2.18
N ILE A 166 11.74 -5.41 1.25
CA ILE A 166 10.59 -6.28 1.50
C ILE A 166 10.88 -7.68 0.94
N PRO A 167 10.53 -8.73 1.68
CA PRO A 167 10.58 -10.08 1.14
C PRO A 167 9.62 -10.24 -0.04
N ASP A 168 10.05 -10.95 -1.08
CA ASP A 168 9.24 -11.20 -2.27
C ASP A 168 7.88 -11.87 -1.98
N HIS A 169 7.77 -12.62 -0.88
CA HIS A 169 6.51 -13.26 -0.50
C HIS A 169 5.42 -12.26 -0.10
N VAL A 170 5.80 -11.06 0.36
CA VAL A 170 4.85 -9.99 0.67
C VAL A 170 4.13 -9.55 -0.61
N LEU A 171 4.88 -9.33 -1.68
CA LEU A 171 4.29 -8.96 -2.98
C LEU A 171 3.45 -10.11 -3.57
N ARG A 172 3.87 -11.37 -3.38
CA ARG A 172 3.06 -12.54 -3.80
C ARG A 172 1.72 -12.67 -3.08
N ARG A 173 1.55 -12.00 -1.94
CA ARG A 173 0.29 -11.96 -1.20
C ARG A 173 -0.67 -10.89 -1.73
N ALA A 174 -0.21 -10.01 -2.62
CA ALA A 174 -1.07 -9.01 -3.23
C ALA A 174 -2.13 -9.67 -4.13
N ASP A 175 -3.39 -9.34 -3.91
CA ASP A 175 -4.51 -9.73 -4.77
C ASP A 175 -4.48 -8.95 -6.09
N GLU A 176 -3.92 -7.75 -6.06
CA GLU A 176 -3.81 -6.87 -7.21
C GLU A 176 -2.47 -6.11 -7.20
N VAL A 177 -1.79 -6.11 -8.34
CA VAL A 177 -0.56 -5.34 -8.55
C VAL A 177 -0.77 -4.38 -9.72
N VAL A 178 -0.71 -3.08 -9.45
CA VAL A 178 -0.85 -2.02 -10.45
C VAL A 178 0.54 -1.48 -10.78
N ASN A 179 0.99 -1.64 -12.02
CA ASN A 179 2.25 -1.07 -12.47
C ASN A 179 2.07 0.39 -12.89
N VAL A 180 2.80 1.30 -12.24
CA VAL A 180 2.81 2.73 -12.55
C VAL A 180 4.13 3.09 -13.19
N ASP A 181 4.06 3.54 -14.44
CA ASP A 181 5.23 3.85 -15.25
C ASP A 181 5.10 5.20 -15.96
N VAL A 182 6.24 5.80 -16.28
CA VAL A 182 6.38 7.05 -17.04
C VAL A 182 7.62 6.98 -17.91
N SER A 183 7.66 7.76 -19.00
CA SER A 183 8.88 7.85 -19.80
C SER A 183 10.06 8.42 -18.98
N VAL A 184 11.28 8.01 -19.33
CA VAL A 184 12.52 8.48 -18.68
C VAL A 184 12.63 10.00 -18.72
N ASP A 185 12.24 10.63 -19.83
CA ASP A 185 12.27 12.09 -19.98
C ASP A 185 11.26 12.79 -19.06
N THR A 186 10.07 12.20 -18.89
CA THR A 186 9.07 12.69 -17.94
C THR A 186 9.61 12.59 -16.52
N LEU A 187 10.22 11.46 -16.17
CA LEU A 187 10.78 11.23 -14.84
C LEU A 187 11.92 12.22 -14.54
N ARG A 188 12.83 12.43 -15.49
CA ARG A 188 13.93 13.41 -15.36
C ARG A 188 13.41 14.82 -15.17
N THR A 189 12.33 15.19 -15.83
CA THR A 189 11.70 16.51 -15.68
C THR A 189 11.12 16.69 -14.27
N ARG A 190 10.56 15.62 -13.68
CA ARG A 190 9.96 15.65 -12.33
C ARG A 190 10.97 15.59 -11.18
N LEU A 191 12.19 15.11 -11.43
CA LEU A 191 13.25 15.00 -10.42
C LEU A 191 14.19 16.23 -10.40
N ARG A 192 13.99 17.19 -11.30
CA ARG A 192 14.74 18.45 -11.33
C ARG A 192 14.25 19.45 -10.29
#